data_AF-A0AAD6PJ50-F1
#
_entry.id   AF-A0AAD6PJ50-F1
#
_cell.length_a   1.000
_cell.length_b   1.000
_cell.length_c   1.000
_cell.angle_alpha   90.00
_cell.angle_beta   90.00
_cell.angle_gamma   90.00
#
_symmetry.space_group_name_H-M   'P 1'
#
loop_
_entity.id
_entity.type
_entity.pdbx_description
1 polymer ?
#
loop_
_entity_poly.entity_id
_entity_poly.type
_entity_poly.pdbx_seq_one_letter_code
_entity_poly.pdbx_strand_id
1 'polypeptide(L)'
;MSSRIENPKAAPPPSQFPEGQWSTGICNCFDDPSNCLLTCFCPCITFGRVAEILDRGNTSCRLQGLVYYAMSHIGCAWLYGGVYRSKLRGFLSLPETPCADWLVHCCCCVCSLSQEYRELKNRGADPSLGWQANVERWNREGLEPPFVSSGMDR
;
A
#
# COMPACT_ATOMS: atom_id res chain seq x y z
N MET A 1 -0.59 44.36 5.92
CA MET A 1 -0.64 43.35 4.84
C MET A 1 -0.37 41.99 5.48
N SER A 2 -1.43 41.25 5.81
CA SER A 2 -1.34 39.94 6.46
C SER A 2 -1.06 38.89 5.37
N SER A 3 0.12 38.27 5.43
CA SER A 3 0.54 37.18 4.56
C SER A 3 -0.32 35.95 4.84
N ARG A 4 -1.14 35.58 3.85
CA ARG A 4 -1.93 34.36 3.84
C ARG A 4 -0.95 33.18 3.77
N ILE A 5 -0.79 32.47 4.88
CA ILE A 5 -0.07 31.19 4.93
C ILE A 5 -0.87 30.21 4.06
N GLU A 6 -0.36 29.88 2.87
CA GLU A 6 -0.88 28.77 2.09
C GLU A 6 -0.60 27.47 2.85
N ASN A 7 -1.67 26.90 3.40
CA ASN A 7 -1.67 25.62 4.08
C ASN A 7 -1.39 24.53 3.01
N PRO A 8 -0.37 23.67 3.17
CA PRO A 8 -0.12 22.58 2.23
C PRO A 8 -1.38 21.71 2.14
N LYS A 9 -1.84 21.45 0.90
CA LYS A 9 -3.04 20.66 0.59
C LYS A 9 -3.14 19.43 1.51
N ALA A 10 -4.02 19.51 2.49
CA ALA A 10 -4.36 18.39 3.35
C ALA A 10 -4.86 17.24 2.48
N ALA A 11 -4.33 16.04 2.72
CA ALA A 11 -4.88 14.82 2.13
C ALA A 11 -6.39 14.75 2.44
N PRO A 12 -7.22 14.29 1.49
CA PRO A 12 -8.66 14.17 1.73
C PRO A 12 -8.91 13.27 2.95
N PRO A 13 -9.96 13.56 3.73
CA PRO A 13 -10.30 12.77 4.91
C PRO A 13 -10.60 11.30 4.51
N PRO A 14 -10.32 10.34 5.41
CA PRO A 14 -10.37 8.89 5.12
C PRO A 14 -11.73 8.33 4.68
N SER A 15 -12.79 9.14 4.66
CA SER A 15 -14.18 8.73 4.44
C SER A 15 -14.76 8.94 3.04
N GLN A 16 -13.96 9.28 2.01
CA GLN A 16 -14.51 9.62 0.68
C GLN A 16 -14.31 8.57 -0.44
N PHE A 17 -13.59 7.47 -0.21
CA PHE A 17 -13.44 6.46 -1.25
C PHE A 17 -14.58 5.44 -1.14
N PRO A 18 -15.41 5.26 -2.19
CA PRO A 18 -16.46 4.24 -2.16
C PRO A 18 -15.83 2.87 -1.85
N GLU A 19 -16.39 2.18 -0.87
CA GLU A 19 -16.00 0.81 -0.56
C GLU A 19 -16.05 -0.04 -1.83
N GLY A 20 -15.02 -0.87 -2.03
CA GLY A 20 -14.93 -1.72 -3.22
C GLY A 20 -14.50 -1.02 -4.52
N GLN A 21 -13.74 0.07 -4.47
CA GLN A 21 -13.05 0.62 -5.63
C GLN A 21 -11.61 1.05 -5.31
N TRP A 22 -10.71 0.84 -6.28
CA TRP A 22 -9.33 1.35 -6.21
C TRP A 22 -9.33 2.88 -6.24
N SER A 23 -8.53 3.52 -5.38
CA SER A 23 -8.41 4.98 -5.34
C SER A 23 -7.66 5.56 -6.55
N THR A 24 -6.78 4.77 -7.16
CA THR A 24 -5.99 5.17 -8.34
C THR A 24 -5.89 4.03 -9.36
N GLY A 25 -5.69 4.38 -10.63
CA GLY A 25 -5.40 3.40 -11.67
C GLY A 25 -4.02 2.77 -11.52
N ILE A 26 -3.81 1.60 -12.15
CA ILE A 26 -2.54 0.90 -12.03
C ILE A 26 -1.39 1.65 -12.72
N CYS A 27 -1.63 2.23 -13.89
CA CYS A 27 -0.61 2.99 -14.65
C CYS A 27 -0.41 4.42 -14.16
N ASN A 28 -1.04 4.82 -13.06
CA ASN A 28 -0.92 6.17 -12.48
C ASN A 28 0.36 6.31 -11.64
N CYS A 29 1.45 5.70 -12.08
CA CYS A 29 2.72 5.65 -11.35
C CYS A 29 3.35 7.06 -11.24
N PHE A 30 3.04 7.95 -12.18
CA PHE A 30 3.47 9.35 -12.17
C PHE A 30 2.71 10.26 -11.20
N ASP A 31 1.61 9.80 -10.58
CA ASP A 31 0.88 10.58 -9.57
C ASP A 31 1.67 10.66 -8.24
N ASP A 32 2.61 9.73 -8.02
CA ASP A 32 3.60 9.78 -6.94
C ASP A 32 4.99 9.41 -7.50
N PRO A 33 5.70 10.37 -8.15
CA PRO A 33 6.99 10.12 -8.79
C PRO A 33 8.06 9.63 -7.81
N SER A 34 8.03 10.11 -6.56
CA SER A 34 8.96 9.68 -5.53
C SER A 34 8.75 8.22 -5.18
N ASN A 35 7.51 7.79 -5.00
CA ASN A 35 7.19 6.39 -4.78
C ASN A 35 7.56 5.54 -6.00
N CYS A 36 7.18 5.96 -7.21
CA CYS A 36 7.49 5.24 -8.44
C CYS A 36 9.00 5.06 -8.64
N LEU A 37 9.81 6.08 -8.41
CA LEU A 37 11.27 5.99 -8.49
C LEU A 37 11.82 5.03 -7.43
N LEU A 38 11.37 5.15 -6.18
CA LEU A 38 11.78 4.23 -5.12
C LEU A 38 11.42 2.77 -5.47
N THR A 39 10.22 2.53 -6.00
CA THR A 39 9.78 1.19 -6.40
C THR A 39 10.56 0.68 -7.61
N CYS A 40 10.93 1.55 -8.54
CA CYS A 40 11.74 1.18 -9.71
C CYS A 40 13.16 0.76 -9.33
N PHE A 41 13.81 1.48 -8.41
CA PHE A 41 15.19 1.19 -8.00
C PHE A 41 15.29 0.21 -6.82
N CYS A 42 14.27 0.17 -5.96
CA CYS A 42 14.24 -0.61 -4.74
C CYS A 42 12.82 -1.17 -4.47
N PRO A 43 12.32 -2.08 -5.33
CA PRO A 43 10.98 -2.65 -5.18
C PRO A 43 10.82 -3.40 -3.86
N CYS A 44 11.89 -4.02 -3.34
CA CYS A 44 11.90 -4.72 -2.05
C CYS A 44 11.59 -3.80 -0.85
N ILE A 45 12.00 -2.52 -0.90
CA ILE A 45 11.67 -1.54 0.16
C ILE A 45 10.19 -1.20 0.09
N THR A 46 9.68 -0.93 -1.12
CA THR A 46 8.25 -0.59 -1.30
C THR A 46 7.38 -1.76 -0.87
N PHE A 47 7.67 -2.97 -1.36
CA PHE A 47 6.97 -4.18 -0.97
C PHE A 47 7.03 -4.41 0.54
N GLY A 48 8.22 -4.32 1.16
CA GLY A 48 8.37 -4.53 2.59
C GLY A 48 7.50 -3.59 3.42
N ARG A 49 7.43 -2.31 3.02
CA ARG A 49 6.56 -1.31 3.68
C ARG A 49 5.08 -1.64 3.56
N VAL A 50 4.63 -2.01 2.36
CA VAL A 50 3.25 -2.44 2.12
C VAL A 50 2.92 -3.69 2.94
N ALA A 51 3.80 -4.69 2.90
CA ALA A 51 3.64 -5.96 3.59
C ALA A 51 3.59 -5.81 5.10
N GLU A 52 4.43 -4.97 5.71
CA GLU A 52 4.40 -4.71 7.15
C GLU A 52 3.05 -4.15 7.61
N ILE A 53 2.45 -3.23 6.85
CA ILE A 53 1.14 -2.69 7.15
C ILE A 53 0.06 -3.77 7.03
N LEU A 54 0.10 -4.57 5.96
CA LEU A 54 -0.85 -5.66 5.73
C LEU A 54 -0.72 -6.78 6.77
N ASP A 55 0.46 -6.98 7.33
CA ASP A 55 0.74 -7.96 8.38
C ASP A 55 0.46 -7.40 9.79
N ARG A 56 0.03 -6.14 9.90
CA ARG A 56 -0.22 -5.46 11.17
C ARG A 56 1.02 -5.51 12.09
N GLY A 57 2.20 -5.39 11.49
CA GLY A 57 3.48 -5.43 12.19
C GLY A 57 3.94 -6.81 12.69
N ASN A 58 3.21 -7.90 12.41
CA ASN A 58 3.65 -9.27 12.77
C ASN A 58 4.96 -9.67 12.08
N THR A 59 5.21 -9.10 10.91
CA THR A 59 6.48 -9.22 10.20
C THR A 59 7.03 -7.82 9.92
N SER A 60 8.35 -7.66 10.03
CA SER A 60 8.98 -6.37 9.76
C SER A 60 9.17 -6.12 8.26
N CYS A 61 9.14 -4.86 7.83
CA CYS A 61 9.46 -4.44 6.46
C CYS A 61 10.80 -5.00 5.98
N ARG A 62 11.80 -5.11 6.86
CA ARG A 62 13.12 -5.68 6.51
C ARG A 62 13.02 -7.16 6.14
N LEU A 63 12.28 -7.93 6.93
CA LEU A 63 12.10 -9.36 6.67
C LEU A 63 11.32 -9.58 5.37
N GLN A 64 10.19 -8.90 5.23
CA GLN A 64 9.36 -8.97 4.02
C GLN A 64 10.11 -8.53 2.76
N GLY A 65 10.86 -7.42 2.86
CA GLY A 65 11.71 -6.94 1.77
C GLY A 65 12.84 -7.91 1.42
N LEU A 66 13.44 -8.58 2.41
CA LEU A 66 14.47 -9.59 2.17
C LEU A 66 13.90 -10.85 1.49
N VAL A 67 12.73 -11.33 1.94
CA VAL A 67 12.04 -12.44 1.29
C VAL A 67 11.68 -12.07 -0.14
N TYR A 68 11.12 -10.89 -0.37
CA TYR A 68 10.81 -10.41 -1.72
C TYR A 68 12.05 -10.30 -2.61
N TYR A 69 13.17 -9.78 -2.07
CA TYR A 69 14.45 -9.73 -2.75
C TYR A 69 14.93 -11.14 -3.14
N ALA A 70 14.91 -12.10 -2.22
CA ALA A 70 15.29 -13.49 -2.49
C ALA A 70 14.37 -14.14 -3.55
N MET A 71 13.06 -13.93 -3.45
CA MET A 71 12.07 -14.41 -4.43
C MET A 71 12.29 -13.79 -5.82
N SER A 72 12.81 -12.56 -5.89
CA SER A 72 13.15 -11.90 -7.16
C SER A 72 14.30 -12.59 -7.87
N HIS A 73 15.30 -13.10 -7.13
CA HIS A 73 16.48 -13.78 -7.70
C HIS A 73 16.15 -15.13 -8.35
N ILE A 74 15.07 -15.78 -7.88
CA ILE A 74 14.57 -17.03 -8.45
C ILE A 74 13.40 -16.80 -9.42
N GLY A 75 13.08 -15.54 -9.76
CA GLY A 75 12.02 -15.21 -10.72
C GLY A 75 10.58 -15.36 -10.22
N CYS A 76 10.37 -15.49 -8.90
CA CYS A 76 9.07 -15.77 -8.29
C CYS A 76 8.51 -14.61 -7.46
N ALA A 77 9.12 -13.42 -7.50
CA ALA A 77 8.63 -12.25 -6.74
C ALA A 77 7.21 -11.82 -7.11
N TRP A 78 6.78 -12.06 -8.36
CA TRP A 78 5.43 -11.73 -8.81
C TRP A 78 4.34 -12.57 -8.13
N LEU A 79 4.64 -13.84 -7.78
CA LEU A 79 3.73 -14.68 -7.00
C LEU A 79 3.56 -14.12 -5.59
N TYR A 80 4.68 -13.75 -4.97
CA TYR A 80 4.68 -13.22 -3.61
C TYR A 80 3.98 -11.85 -3.54
N GLY A 81 4.27 -10.97 -4.51
CA GLY A 81 3.55 -9.71 -4.72
C GLY A 81 2.05 -9.92 -4.89
N GLY A 82 1.67 -10.86 -5.75
CA GLY A 82 0.26 -11.23 -5.98
C GLY A 82 -0.47 -11.65 -4.70
N VAL A 83 0.16 -12.44 -3.82
CA VAL A 83 -0.45 -12.83 -2.52
C VAL A 83 -0.75 -11.62 -1.64
N TYR A 84 0.19 -10.67 -1.52
CA TYR A 84 -0.04 -9.47 -0.71
C TYR A 84 -1.05 -8.52 -1.33
N ARG A 85 -1.10 -8.45 -2.67
CA ARG A 85 -2.15 -7.73 -3.36
C ARG A 85 -3.53 -8.33 -3.08
N SER A 86 -3.68 -9.65 -3.16
CA SER A 86 -4.93 -10.33 -2.77
C SER A 86 -5.31 -10.04 -1.31
N LYS A 87 -4.32 -10.01 -0.42
CA LYS A 87 -4.52 -9.66 1.00
C LYS A 87 -5.02 -8.23 1.17
N LEU A 88 -4.40 -7.25 0.48
CA LEU A 88 -4.85 -5.86 0.46
C LEU A 88 -6.29 -5.76 -0.05
N ARG A 89 -6.63 -6.44 -1.15
CA ARG A 89 -7.98 -6.45 -1.69
C ARG A 89 -8.99 -7.05 -0.73
N GLY A 90 -8.63 -8.14 -0.04
CA GLY A 90 -9.48 -8.76 0.97
C GLY A 90 -9.81 -7.81 2.12
N PHE A 91 -8.83 -7.04 2.61
CA PHE A 91 -9.07 -6.07 3.68
C PHE A 91 -9.91 -4.86 3.28
N LEU A 92 -9.86 -4.47 2.01
CA LEU A 92 -10.52 -3.25 1.52
C LEU A 92 -11.72 -3.57 0.61
N SER A 93 -12.14 -4.84 0.56
CA SER A 93 -13.17 -5.39 -0.32
C SER A 93 -13.03 -4.97 -1.79
N LEU A 94 -11.79 -4.88 -2.30
CA LEU A 94 -11.49 -4.35 -3.63
C LEU A 94 -11.73 -5.39 -4.76
N PRO A 95 -12.25 -4.96 -5.91
CA PRO A 95 -12.54 -5.83 -7.04
C PRO A 95 -11.24 -6.33 -7.70
N GLU A 96 -11.30 -7.54 -8.24
CA GLU A 96 -10.23 -8.11 -9.06
C GLU A 96 -10.25 -7.43 -10.43
N THR A 97 -9.43 -6.40 -10.60
CA THR A 97 -9.32 -5.61 -11.83
C THR A 97 -7.87 -5.13 -12.00
N PRO A 98 -7.32 -5.07 -13.23
CA PRO A 98 -7.91 -5.45 -14.52
C PRO A 98 -7.87 -6.97 -14.83
N CYS A 99 -7.02 -7.73 -14.13
CA CYS A 99 -6.84 -9.17 -14.26
C CYS A 99 -6.34 -9.73 -12.91
N ALA A 100 -6.15 -11.05 -12.83
CA ALA A 100 -5.73 -11.70 -11.59
C ALA A 100 -4.44 -11.10 -11.02
N ASP A 101 -4.35 -10.97 -9.70
CA ASP A 101 -3.32 -10.19 -9.00
C ASP A 101 -1.88 -10.61 -9.31
N TRP A 102 -1.69 -11.89 -9.65
CA TRP A 102 -0.41 -12.46 -10.05
C TRP A 102 0.01 -12.06 -11.47
N LEU A 103 -0.94 -11.96 -12.41
CA LEU A 103 -0.67 -11.43 -13.77
C LEU A 103 -0.31 -9.96 -13.73
N VAL A 104 -0.97 -9.20 -12.86
CA VAL A 104 -0.70 -7.79 -12.63
C VAL A 104 0.75 -7.56 -12.17
N HIS A 105 1.21 -8.31 -11.17
CA HIS A 105 2.60 -8.25 -10.71
C HIS A 105 3.61 -8.81 -11.73
N CYS A 106 3.22 -9.80 -12.54
CA CYS A 106 4.07 -10.35 -13.61
C CYS A 106 4.30 -9.33 -14.74
N CYS A 107 3.25 -8.66 -15.21
CA CYS A 107 3.32 -7.73 -16.33
C CYS A 107 3.79 -6.32 -15.94
N CYS A 108 3.52 -5.87 -14.71
CA CYS A 108 3.82 -4.50 -14.30
C CYS A 108 4.09 -4.35 -12.78
N CYS A 109 5.07 -5.09 -12.27
CA CYS A 109 5.46 -5.10 -10.85
C CYS A 109 5.64 -3.72 -10.19
N VAL A 110 6.31 -2.78 -10.87
CA VAL A 110 6.55 -1.44 -10.30
C VAL A 110 5.22 -0.72 -10.08
N CYS A 111 4.33 -0.77 -11.06
CA CYS A 111 3.07 -0.06 -10.98
C CYS A 111 2.06 -0.73 -10.04
N SER A 112 2.06 -2.05 -9.93
CA SER A 112 1.24 -2.75 -8.92
C SER A 112 1.68 -2.37 -7.50
N LEU A 113 2.98 -2.42 -7.21
CA LEU A 113 3.54 -2.03 -5.91
C LEU A 113 3.29 -0.56 -5.59
N SER A 114 3.46 0.33 -6.56
CA SER A 114 3.19 1.75 -6.35
C SER A 114 1.70 2.01 -6.12
N GLN A 115 0.81 1.31 -6.83
CA GLN A 115 -0.64 1.40 -6.59
C GLN A 115 -1.01 0.92 -5.18
N GLU A 116 -0.47 -0.22 -4.73
CA GLU A 116 -0.71 -0.76 -3.39
C GLU A 116 -0.26 0.21 -2.29
N TYR A 117 0.93 0.79 -2.45
CA TYR A 117 1.45 1.81 -1.54
C TYR A 117 0.53 3.03 -1.47
N ARG A 118 0.11 3.56 -2.63
CA ARG A 118 -0.79 4.70 -2.71
C ARG A 118 -2.16 4.38 -2.12
N GLU A 119 -2.68 3.18 -2.34
CA GLU A 119 -3.98 2.76 -1.81
C GLU A 119 -3.98 2.81 -0.28
N LEU A 120 -2.94 2.26 0.35
CA LEU A 120 -2.77 2.36 1.81
C LEU A 120 -2.71 3.81 2.27
N LYS A 121 -1.89 4.64 1.60
CA LYS A 121 -1.71 6.06 1.94
C LYS A 121 -3.01 6.85 1.80
N ASN A 122 -3.76 6.62 0.73
CA ASN A 122 -5.04 7.28 0.45
C ASN A 122 -6.12 6.90 1.46
N ARG A 123 -6.03 5.68 2.03
CA ARG A 123 -6.91 5.24 3.11
C ARG A 123 -6.41 5.62 4.51
N GLY A 124 -5.31 6.38 4.62
CA GLY A 124 -4.83 6.92 5.89
C GLY A 124 -3.84 6.04 6.64
N ALA A 125 -3.31 4.98 6.01
CA ALA A 125 -2.16 4.23 6.50
C ALA A 125 -0.90 4.64 5.71
N ASP A 126 0.06 5.30 6.35
CA ASP A 126 1.32 5.67 5.70
C ASP A 126 2.35 4.52 5.79
N PRO A 127 2.64 3.80 4.69
CA PRO A 127 3.52 2.64 4.78
C PRO A 127 4.98 2.99 5.10
N SER A 128 5.40 4.25 4.93
CA SER A 128 6.76 4.67 5.29
C SER A 128 7.01 4.73 6.80
N LEU A 129 5.97 4.91 7.60
CA LEU A 129 6.05 4.99 9.07
C LEU A 129 6.15 3.61 9.72
N GLY A 130 5.70 2.55 9.04
CA GLY A 130 5.53 1.23 9.62
C GLY A 130 4.26 1.11 10.46
N TRP A 131 3.95 -0.10 10.93
CA TRP A 131 2.65 -0.36 11.57
C TRP A 131 2.45 0.40 12.88
N GLN A 132 3.42 0.33 13.80
CA GLN A 132 3.23 0.89 15.14
C GLN A 132 3.09 2.41 15.14
N ALA A 133 3.88 3.11 14.32
CA ALA A 133 3.77 4.56 14.21
C ALA A 133 2.41 4.99 13.61
N ASN A 134 1.81 4.19 12.73
CA ASN A 134 0.44 4.44 12.27
C ASN A 134 -0.58 4.24 13.40
N VAL A 135 -0.45 3.18 14.20
CA VAL A 135 -1.31 2.94 15.36
C VAL A 135 -1.26 4.10 16.36
N GLU A 136 -0.05 4.55 16.70
CA GLU A 136 0.14 5.72 17.58
C GLU A 136 -0.48 6.98 17.01
N ARG A 137 -0.34 7.20 15.69
CA ARG A 137 -0.95 8.33 14.98
C ARG A 137 -2.47 8.29 15.06
N TRP A 138 -3.09 7.15 14.73
CA TRP A 138 -4.54 7.00 14.76
C TRP A 138 -5.09 7.19 16.18
N ASN A 139 -4.43 6.62 17.19
CA ASN A 139 -4.80 6.80 18.59
C ASN A 139 -4.72 8.27 19.04
N ARG A 140 -3.66 8.99 18.64
CA ARG A 140 -3.47 10.40 18.98
C ARG A 140 -4.50 11.31 18.29
N GLU A 141 -4.85 10.99 17.05
CA GLU A 141 -5.75 11.80 16.22
C GLU A 141 -7.23 11.38 16.35
N GLY A 142 -7.53 10.33 17.12
CA GLY A 142 -8.88 9.78 17.25
C GLY A 142 -9.44 9.23 15.94
N LEU A 143 -8.57 8.76 15.05
CA LEU A 143 -8.95 8.21 13.73
C LEU A 143 -9.21 6.71 13.85
N GLU A 144 -10.21 6.22 13.13
CA GLU A 144 -10.38 4.77 12.98
C GLU A 144 -9.36 4.21 11.98
N PRO A 145 -8.76 3.04 12.25
CA PRO A 145 -7.84 2.41 11.31
C PRO A 145 -8.60 1.99 10.04
N PRO A 146 -7.98 2.11 8.86
CA PRO A 146 -8.65 1.79 7.59
C PRO A 146 -8.91 0.30 7.37
N PHE A 147 -8.39 -0.55 8.26
CA PHE A 147 -8.56 -2.00 8.22
C PHE A 147 -9.71 -2.39 9.15
N VAL A 148 -10.95 -2.10 8.75
CA VAL A 148 -12.10 -2.69 9.42
C VAL A 148 -11.98 -4.21 9.23
N SER A 149 -11.89 -4.94 10.32
CA SER A 149 -11.73 -6.38 10.31
C SER A 149 -12.94 -7.03 9.66
N SER A 150 -12.88 -7.31 8.36
CA SER A 150 -13.61 -8.46 7.85
C SER A 150 -12.91 -9.67 8.45
N GLY A 151 -13.52 -10.23 9.50
CA GLY A 151 -13.11 -11.51 10.04
C GLY A 151 -13.02 -12.51 8.89
N MET A 152 -11.82 -13.01 8.62
CA MET A 152 -11.67 -14.28 7.92
C MET A 152 -12.05 -15.38 8.90
N ASP A 153 -13.34 -15.49 9.19
CA ASP A 153 -13.93 -16.77 9.56
C ASP A 153 -14.09 -17.56 8.26
N ARG A 154 -13.11 -18.43 7.99
CA ARG A 154 -13.27 -19.84 7.60
C ARG A 154 -11.94 -20.46 7.19
#